data_AF-A0A455WZX9-F1
#
_entry.id   AF-A0A455WZX9-F1
#
_cell.length_a   1.000
_cell.length_b   1.000
_cell.length_c   1.000
_cell.angle_alpha   90.00
_cell.angle_beta   90.00
_cell.angle_gamma   90.00
#
_symmetry.space_group_name_H-M   'P 1'
#
loop_
_entity.id
_entity.type
_entity.pdbx_description
1 polymer ?
#
loop_
_entity_poly.entity_id
_entity_poly.type
_entity_poly.pdbx_seq_one_letter_code
_entity_poly.pdbx_strand_id
1 'polypeptide(L)'
;MKQDNDVFSQELSLPKKRGRPATGSKTGAERQADSRAKRKALTFDSFSGQQVSWMLSPEAVKSLKILALNCDMSQKEVVERLLCNAYDLALKSAAETI
;
A
#
# COMPACT_ATOMS: atom_id res chain seq x y z
N MET A 1 15.90 -21.25 65.14
CA MET A 1 15.98 -19.78 65.01
C MET A 1 17.43 -19.37 64.85
N LYS A 2 17.77 -18.87 63.67
CA LYS A 2 18.68 -17.74 63.36
C LYS A 2 19.03 -17.86 61.87
N GLN A 3 18.34 -17.03 61.09
CA GLN A 3 18.79 -16.61 59.77
C GLN A 3 19.96 -15.66 59.99
N ASP A 4 20.96 -15.71 59.13
CA ASP A 4 21.60 -14.50 58.60
C ASP A 4 21.95 -14.76 57.14
N ASN A 5 21.37 -13.91 56.29
CA ASN A 5 21.69 -13.72 54.89
C ASN A 5 23.05 -13.03 54.80
N ASP A 6 23.92 -13.48 53.89
CA ASP A 6 24.82 -12.54 53.23
C ASP A 6 24.80 -12.78 51.72
N VAL A 7 24.01 -11.89 51.10
CA VAL A 7 23.90 -11.59 49.69
C VAL A 7 25.10 -10.70 49.34
N PHE A 8 26.08 -11.17 48.57
CA PHE A 8 26.67 -10.38 47.48
C PHE A 8 27.73 -11.17 46.68
N SER A 9 27.40 -11.38 45.40
CA SER A 9 28.29 -11.24 44.25
C SER A 9 29.61 -12.04 44.23
N GLN A 10 29.58 -13.17 43.53
CA GLN A 10 30.68 -13.50 42.63
C GLN A 10 30.11 -13.75 41.23
N GLU A 11 30.45 -12.83 40.34
CA GLU A 11 30.21 -12.89 38.91
C GLU A 11 30.64 -14.24 38.34
N LEU A 12 29.71 -14.96 37.70
CA LEU A 12 30.05 -16.00 36.74
C LEU A 12 29.38 -15.65 35.42
N SER A 13 30.26 -15.33 34.49
CA SER A 13 30.03 -14.75 33.18
C SER A 13 28.97 -15.51 32.39
N LEU A 14 27.92 -14.82 31.95
CA LEU A 14 26.96 -15.36 31.00
C LEU A 14 27.68 -15.72 29.68
N PRO A 15 27.42 -16.90 29.09
CA PRO A 15 28.00 -17.27 27.80
C PRO A 15 27.58 -16.29 26.70
N LYS A 16 28.58 -15.84 25.94
CA LYS A 16 28.48 -14.95 24.77
C LYS A 16 27.40 -15.42 23.78
N LYS A 17 26.50 -14.49 23.47
CA LYS A 17 25.60 -14.40 22.29
C LYS A 17 25.64 -15.59 21.32
N ARG A 18 24.57 -16.40 21.31
CA ARG A 18 24.06 -16.99 20.06
C ARG A 18 22.80 -16.21 19.68
N GLY A 19 22.79 -15.69 18.46
CA GLY A 19 21.97 -14.58 18.03
C GLY A 19 20.47 -14.81 18.20
N ARG A 20 19.79 -13.77 18.72
CA ARG A 20 18.46 -13.40 18.23
C ARG A 20 18.55 -13.40 16.70
N PRO A 21 17.69 -14.12 15.95
CA PRO A 21 17.60 -13.88 14.52
C PRO A 21 17.29 -12.40 14.33
N ALA A 22 18.09 -11.73 13.49
CA ALA A 22 17.84 -10.36 13.12
C ALA A 22 16.42 -10.29 12.53
N THR A 23 15.52 -9.64 13.27
CA THR A 23 14.25 -9.13 12.76
C THR A 23 14.57 -8.24 11.56
N GLY A 24 14.40 -8.77 10.35
CA GLY A 24 14.70 -8.03 9.11
C GLY A 24 15.14 -8.86 7.91
N SER A 25 15.29 -10.19 8.01
CA SER A 25 15.53 -10.99 6.81
C SER A 25 14.21 -11.24 6.09
N LYS A 26 13.93 -10.46 5.05
CA LYS A 26 12.81 -10.75 4.16
C LYS A 26 12.91 -12.19 3.67
N THR A 27 11.87 -12.98 3.92
CA THR A 27 11.82 -14.40 3.51
C THR A 27 11.94 -14.51 1.99
N GLY A 28 12.34 -15.68 1.47
CA GLY A 28 12.42 -15.89 0.02
C GLY A 28 11.10 -15.57 -0.71
N ALA A 29 9.97 -15.84 -0.05
CA ALA A 29 8.64 -15.49 -0.53
C ALA A 29 8.41 -13.96 -0.64
N GLU A 30 8.87 -13.19 0.35
CA GLU A 30 8.80 -11.73 0.32
C GLU A 30 9.69 -11.13 -0.77
N ARG A 31 10.87 -11.70 -1.00
CA ARG A 31 11.77 -11.31 -2.10
C ARG A 31 11.16 -11.64 -3.48
N GLN A 32 10.44 -12.74 -3.60
CA GLN A 32 9.73 -13.12 -4.83
C GLN A 32 8.52 -12.22 -5.10
N ALA A 33 7.75 -11.85 -4.06
CA ALA A 33 6.64 -10.90 -4.17
C ALA A 33 7.14 -9.51 -4.61
N ASP A 34 8.20 -8.99 -3.98
CA ASP A 34 8.85 -7.73 -4.37
C ASP A 34 9.37 -7.78 -5.82
N SER A 35 9.95 -8.90 -6.24
CA SER A 35 10.45 -9.10 -7.61
C SER A 35 9.32 -9.10 -8.64
N ARG A 36 8.14 -9.62 -8.30
CA ARG A 36 6.97 -9.66 -9.21
C ARG A 36 6.32 -8.29 -9.37
N ALA A 37 6.19 -7.53 -8.28
CA ALA A 37 5.68 -6.17 -8.31
C ALA A 37 6.61 -5.24 -9.11
N LYS A 38 7.93 -5.34 -8.88
CA LYS A 38 8.95 -4.59 -9.64
C LYS A 38 8.96 -4.94 -11.12
N ARG A 39 8.84 -6.23 -11.46
CA ARG A 39 8.76 -6.67 -12.86
C ARG A 39 7.51 -6.14 -13.56
N LYS A 40 6.34 -6.18 -12.91
CA LYS A 40 5.10 -5.61 -13.46
C LYS A 40 5.24 -4.10 -13.72
N ALA A 41 5.81 -3.33 -12.80
CA ALA A 41 6.02 -1.89 -13.01
C ALA A 41 6.90 -1.63 -14.25
N LEU A 42 8.05 -2.31 -14.35
CA LEU A 42 9.01 -2.11 -15.45
C LEU A 42 8.50 -2.58 -16.82
N THR A 43 7.65 -3.60 -16.89
CA THR A 43 7.09 -4.10 -18.17
C THR A 43 5.86 -3.32 -18.64
N PHE A 44 5.15 -2.62 -17.75
CA PHE A 44 3.94 -1.88 -18.12
C PHE A 44 4.20 -0.40 -18.45
N ASP A 45 5.33 0.17 -18.03
CA ASP A 45 5.72 1.54 -18.42
C ASP A 45 5.95 1.69 -19.94
N SER A 46 6.09 0.59 -20.69
CA SER A 46 6.41 0.60 -22.12
C SER A 46 5.19 0.45 -23.06
N PHE A 47 3.99 0.19 -22.53
CA PHE A 47 2.79 -0.03 -23.35
C PHE A 47 1.63 0.88 -22.88
N SER A 48 1.53 2.03 -23.56
CA SER A 48 0.31 2.79 -23.82
C SER A 48 -0.59 3.25 -22.65
N GLY A 49 -0.04 3.57 -21.47
CA GLY A 49 -0.86 4.18 -20.42
C GLY A 49 -0.04 4.97 -19.42
N GLN A 50 -0.17 6.29 -19.43
CA GLN A 50 0.37 7.14 -18.36
C GLN A 50 -0.31 6.74 -17.04
N GLN A 51 0.44 6.15 -16.11
CA GLN A 51 -0.08 5.81 -14.81
C GLN A 51 -0.21 7.10 -13.98
N VAL A 52 -1.45 7.50 -13.69
CA VAL A 52 -1.73 8.65 -12.82
C VAL A 52 -2.19 8.14 -11.46
N SER A 53 -1.52 8.58 -10.39
CA SER A 53 -1.91 8.29 -9.02
C SER A 53 -2.73 9.44 -8.46
N TRP A 54 -3.90 9.15 -7.89
CA TRP A 54 -4.83 10.14 -7.35
C TRP A 54 -5.00 9.91 -5.86
N MET A 55 -4.96 10.99 -5.08
CA MET A 55 -5.32 10.95 -3.66
C MET A 55 -6.79 11.36 -3.52
N LEU A 56 -7.63 10.42 -3.08
CA LEU A 56 -9.05 10.64 -2.84
C LEU A 56 -9.34 10.64 -1.34
N SER A 57 -10.36 11.39 -0.92
CA SER A 57 -10.85 11.30 0.46
C SER A 57 -11.39 9.89 0.76
N PRO A 58 -11.36 9.44 2.03
CA PRO A 58 -11.90 8.13 2.40
C PRO A 58 -13.37 7.93 1.98
N GLU A 59 -14.16 9.00 2.07
CA GLU A 59 -15.56 9.02 1.64
C GLU A 59 -15.70 8.83 0.13
N ALA A 60 -14.89 9.55 -0.67
CA ALA A 60 -14.89 9.40 -2.11
C ALA A 60 -14.49 7.98 -2.54
N VAL A 61 -13.50 7.36 -1.87
CA VAL A 61 -13.13 5.97 -2.11
C VAL A 61 -14.27 5.01 -1.79
N LYS A 62 -15.00 5.24 -0.70
CA LYS A 62 -16.16 4.42 -0.34
C LYS A 62 -17.27 4.53 -1.38
N SER A 63 -17.61 5.74 -1.80
CA SER A 63 -18.61 5.99 -2.85
C SER A 63 -18.20 5.36 -4.18
N LEU A 64 -16.93 5.47 -4.56
CA LEU A 64 -16.39 4.87 -5.78
C LEU A 64 -16.52 3.34 -5.77
N LYS A 65 -16.24 2.70 -4.64
CA LYS A 65 -16.41 1.24 -4.49
C LYS A 65 -17.86 0.80 -4.65
N ILE A 66 -18.79 1.52 -4.03
CA ILE A 66 -20.23 1.22 -4.14
C ILE A 66 -20.68 1.38 -5.58
N LEU A 67 -20.26 2.46 -6.26
CA LEU A 67 -20.66 2.71 -7.64
C LEU A 67 -20.09 1.66 -8.60
N ALA A 68 -18.82 1.29 -8.43
CA ALA A 68 -18.18 0.22 -9.19
C ALA A 68 -18.94 -1.11 -9.09
N LEU A 69 -19.38 -1.48 -7.88
CA LEU A 69 -20.20 -2.68 -7.66
C LEU A 69 -21.57 -2.58 -8.34
N ASN A 70 -22.25 -1.42 -8.22
CA ASN A 70 -23.57 -1.24 -8.79
C ASN A 70 -23.58 -1.24 -10.32
N CYS A 71 -22.47 -0.82 -10.94
CA CYS A 71 -22.33 -0.76 -12.39
C CYS A 71 -21.66 -2.00 -13.00
N ASP A 72 -21.25 -2.98 -12.19
CA ASP A 72 -20.42 -4.12 -12.61
C ASP A 72 -19.18 -3.68 -13.42
N MET A 73 -18.50 -2.64 -12.92
CA MET A 73 -17.34 -2.03 -13.56
C MET A 73 -16.17 -1.95 -12.56
N SER A 74 -14.95 -1.91 -13.08
CA SER A 74 -13.78 -1.61 -12.24
C SER A 74 -13.80 -0.14 -11.79
N GLN A 75 -13.18 0.14 -10.64
CA GLN A 75 -13.05 1.52 -10.14
C GLN A 75 -12.36 2.45 -11.15
N LYS A 76 -11.42 1.92 -11.94
CA LYS A 76 -10.75 2.66 -13.00
C LYS A 76 -11.74 3.10 -14.08
N GLU A 77 -12.52 2.17 -14.62
CA GLU A 77 -13.48 2.47 -15.69
C GLU A 77 -14.56 3.45 -15.22
N VAL A 78 -14.98 3.34 -13.95
CA VAL A 78 -15.88 4.31 -13.34
C VAL A 78 -15.28 5.71 -13.34
N VAL A 79 -14.03 5.86 -12.88
CA VAL A 79 -13.33 7.16 -12.86
C VAL A 79 -13.19 7.71 -14.27
N GLU A 80 -12.76 6.89 -15.24
CA GLU A 80 -12.63 7.31 -16.64
C GLU A 80 -13.97 7.83 -17.19
N ARG A 81 -15.07 7.13 -16.93
CA ARG A 81 -16.40 7.54 -17.38
C ARG A 81 -16.89 8.82 -16.72
N LEU A 82 -16.62 9.00 -15.43
CA LEU A 82 -16.93 10.24 -14.72
C LEU A 82 -16.15 11.42 -15.29
N LEU A 83 -14.87 11.24 -15.63
CA LEU A 83 -14.04 12.28 -16.24
C LEU A 83 -14.56 12.67 -17.63
N CYS A 84 -14.91 11.70 -18.48
CA CYS A 84 -15.50 11.99 -19.80
C CYS A 84 -16.81 12.77 -19.66
N ASN A 85 -17.71 12.33 -18.78
CA ASN A 85 -18.99 13.01 -18.56
C ASN A 85 -18.79 14.45 -18.06
N ALA A 86 -17.85 14.66 -17.13
CA ALA A 86 -17.54 15.99 -16.61
C ALA A 86 -16.99 16.92 -17.71
N TYR A 87 -16.13 16.39 -18.58
CA TYR A 87 -15.59 17.13 -19.72
C TYR A 87 -16.68 17.52 -20.73
N ASP A 88 -17.56 16.59 -21.07
CA ASP A 88 -18.69 16.84 -22.00
C ASP A 88 -19.66 17.91 -21.45
N LEU A 89 -19.93 17.87 -20.14
CA LEU A 89 -20.75 18.88 -19.47
C LEU A 89 -20.07 20.26 -19.48
N ALA A 90 -18.76 20.30 -19.22
CA ALA A 90 -17.99 21.54 -19.28
C ALA A 90 -17.99 22.16 -20.69
N LEU A 91 -17.84 21.33 -21.73
CA LEU A 91 -17.91 21.77 -23.13
C LEU A 91 -19.28 22.36 -23.49
N LYS A 92 -20.37 21.68 -23.09
CA LYS A 92 -21.74 22.17 -23.34
C LYS A 92 -21.99 23.50 -22.65
N SER A 93 -21.59 23.63 -21.38
CA SER A 93 -21.74 24.88 -20.63
C SER A 93 -20.93 26.03 -21.26
N ALA A 94 -19.72 25.75 -21.76
CA ALA A 94 -18.91 26.74 -22.45
C ALA A 94 -19.54 27.21 -23.77
N ALA A 95 -20.19 26.30 -24.51
CA ALA A 95 -20.87 26.62 -25.76
C ALA A 95 -22.14 27.49 -25.57
N GLU A 96 -22.81 27.39 -24.43
CA GLU A 96 -23.99 28.22 -24.09
C GLU A 96 -23.63 29.63 -23.63
N THR A 97 -22.35 29.90 -23.33
CA THR A 97 -21.88 31.18 -22.80
C THR A 97 -21.42 32.16 -23.91
N ILE A 98 -21.35 31.73 -25.17
CA ILE A 98 -20.93 32.51 -26.35
C ILE A 98 -22.17 32.88 -27.18
#